data_AF-A0A1B1YU78-F1
#
_entry.id   AF-A0A1B1YU78-F1
#
_cell.length_a   1.000
_cell.length_b   1.000
_cell.length_c   1.000
_cell.angle_alpha   90.00
_cell.angle_beta   90.00
_cell.angle_gamma   90.00
#
_symmetry.space_group_name_H-M   'P 1'
#
loop_
_entity.id
_entity.type
_entity.pdbx_description
1 polymer ?
#
loop_
_entity_poly.entity_id
_entity_poly.type
_entity_poly.pdbx_seq_one_letter_code
_entity_poly.pdbx_strand_id
1 'polypeptide(L)'
;MSEPLKLQDLMELDGVVGALRWQESRFINAIAYPARLVEYLGFDSEERARQLMLTTEAMGLSIKGVLEIDYYRDRKTNPHSLMPADGYMIHGQKFNLVCTLNRVAALVDNKIDYNLKGLFLKLALVRND
;
A
#
# COMPACT_ATOMS: atom_id res chain seq x y z
N MET A 1 -5.39 -20.76 6.31
CA MET A 1 -5.57 -19.33 5.96
C MET A 1 -5.02 -18.52 7.12
N SER A 2 -4.19 -17.51 6.85
CA SER A 2 -3.63 -16.64 7.90
C SER A 2 -4.71 -15.74 8.50
N GLU A 3 -4.58 -15.41 9.79
CA GLU A 3 -5.56 -14.56 10.47
C GLU A 3 -5.51 -13.11 9.96
N PRO A 4 -6.66 -12.44 9.78
CA PRO A 4 -6.71 -11.03 9.41
C PRO A 4 -6.12 -10.15 10.53
N LEU A 5 -5.42 -9.08 10.14
CA LEU A 5 -4.85 -8.11 11.06
C LEU A 5 -5.64 -6.81 11.09
N LYS A 6 -5.57 -6.12 12.22
CA LYS A 6 -5.93 -4.72 12.37
C LYS A 6 -4.75 -3.84 11.97
N LEU A 7 -5.02 -2.58 11.64
CA LEU A 7 -3.95 -1.62 11.34
C LEU A 7 -3.01 -1.43 12.54
N GLN A 8 -3.56 -1.45 13.77
CA GLN A 8 -2.80 -1.34 15.02
C GLN A 8 -1.73 -2.43 15.16
N ASP A 9 -2.00 -3.65 14.69
CA ASP A 9 -1.06 -4.77 14.81
C ASP A 9 0.23 -4.52 14.01
N LEU A 10 0.20 -3.63 13.00
CA LEU A 10 1.40 -3.23 12.27
C LEU A 10 2.34 -2.36 13.09
N MET A 11 1.82 -1.61 14.07
CA MET A 11 2.63 -0.74 14.92
C MET A 11 3.48 -1.53 15.93
N GLU A 12 3.21 -2.82 16.10
CA GLU A 12 4.00 -3.74 16.92
C GLU A 12 5.21 -4.31 16.18
N LEU A 13 5.32 -4.05 14.87
CA LEU A 13 6.44 -4.53 14.05
C LEU A 13 7.65 -3.59 14.19
N ASP A 14 8.83 -4.18 14.37
CA ASP A 14 10.07 -3.42 14.45
C ASP A 14 10.28 -2.52 13.23
N GLY A 15 10.60 -1.26 13.51
CA GLY A 15 10.84 -0.24 12.49
C GLY A 15 9.58 0.43 11.94
N VAL A 16 8.37 -0.08 12.17
CA VAL A 16 7.13 0.60 11.74
C VAL A 16 6.86 1.79 12.68
N VAL A 17 6.95 3.00 12.12
CA VAL A 17 6.73 4.25 12.85
C VAL A 17 5.39 4.89 12.54
N GLY A 18 4.71 4.43 11.49
CA GLY A 18 3.35 4.83 11.18
C GLY A 18 2.69 3.87 10.21
N ALA A 19 1.37 3.83 10.22
CA ALA A 19 0.59 3.00 9.31
C ALA A 19 -0.72 3.69 8.94
N LEU A 20 -1.20 3.49 7.72
CA LEU A 20 -2.48 4.02 7.28
C LEU A 20 -3.19 3.06 6.32
N ARG A 21 -4.52 3.17 6.26
CA ARG A 21 -5.35 2.52 5.25
C ARG A 21 -6.40 3.48 4.71
N TRP A 22 -6.78 3.27 3.46
CA TRP A 22 -7.71 4.16 2.77
C TRP A 22 -8.65 3.40 1.85
N GLN A 23 -9.77 4.04 1.55
CA GLN A 23 -10.65 3.63 0.47
C GLN A 23 -10.13 4.21 -0.85
N GLU A 24 -10.03 3.35 -1.86
CA GLU A 24 -9.60 3.74 -3.21
C GLU A 24 -10.54 4.77 -3.84
N SER A 25 -10.01 5.49 -4.82
CA SER A 25 -10.83 6.32 -5.71
C SER A 25 -11.81 5.45 -6.54
N ARG A 26 -13.06 5.91 -6.69
CA ARG A 26 -14.10 5.15 -7.41
C ARG A 26 -14.88 6.06 -8.35
N PHE A 27 -15.26 5.52 -9.51
CA PHE A 27 -16.19 6.17 -10.42
C PHE A 27 -17.56 5.50 -10.30
N ILE A 28 -18.57 6.27 -9.90
CA ILE A 28 -19.96 5.81 -9.82
C ILE A 28 -20.82 6.80 -10.60
N ASN A 29 -21.58 6.34 -11.58
CA ASN A 29 -22.48 7.18 -12.40
C ASN A 29 -21.79 8.42 -12.99
N ALA A 30 -20.56 8.27 -13.50
CA ALA A 30 -19.70 9.35 -14.01
C ALA A 30 -19.22 10.39 -12.97
N ILE A 31 -19.48 10.17 -11.68
CA ILE A 31 -18.93 10.98 -10.58
C ILE A 31 -17.63 10.33 -10.09
N ALA A 32 -16.56 11.11 -10.05
CA ALA A 32 -15.30 10.72 -9.45
C ALA A 32 -15.35 10.93 -7.93
N TYR A 33 -15.31 9.84 -7.17
CA TYR A 33 -15.12 9.87 -5.73
C TYR A 33 -13.63 9.77 -5.43
N PRO A 34 -13.03 10.77 -4.75
CA PRO A 34 -11.62 10.72 -4.41
C PRO A 34 -11.34 9.64 -3.37
N ALA A 35 -10.09 9.19 -3.31
CA ALA A 35 -9.62 8.32 -2.25
C ALA A 35 -9.84 8.97 -0.87
N ARG A 36 -10.24 8.16 0.11
CA ARG A 36 -10.58 8.64 1.46
C ARG A 36 -9.75 7.91 2.51
N LEU A 37 -9.05 8.68 3.34
CA LEU A 37 -8.35 8.14 4.50
C LEU A 37 -9.38 7.51 5.44
N VAL A 38 -9.13 6.27 5.86
CA VAL A 38 -10.05 5.55 6.77
C VAL A 38 -9.47 5.51 8.17
N GLU A 39 -8.18 5.19 8.30
CA GLU A 39 -7.51 5.03 9.58
C GLU A 39 -6.01 5.32 9.41
N TYR A 40 -5.40 5.93 10.42
CA TYR A 40 -3.98 6.26 10.45
C TYR A 40 -3.44 6.21 11.89
N LEU A 41 -2.19 5.80 12.03
CA LEU A 41 -1.47 5.62 13.30
C LEU A 41 -0.04 6.11 13.16
N GLY A 42 0.52 6.71 14.22
CA GLY A 42 1.93 7.16 14.24
C GLY A 42 2.23 8.43 13.44
N PHE A 43 1.20 9.19 13.04
CA PHE A 43 1.37 10.48 12.36
C PHE A 43 1.06 11.66 13.29
N ASP A 44 1.79 12.77 13.15
CA ASP A 44 1.59 13.99 13.93
C ASP A 44 0.22 14.65 13.67
N SER A 45 -0.34 14.45 12.48
CA SER A 45 -1.64 14.98 12.09
C SER A 45 -2.31 14.17 10.99
N GLU A 46 -3.64 14.26 10.92
CA GLU A 46 -4.42 13.68 9.83
C GLU A 46 -3.97 14.20 8.46
N GLU A 47 -3.65 15.50 8.36
CA GLU A 47 -3.23 16.12 7.10
C GLU A 47 -1.95 15.49 6.56
N ARG A 48 -0.99 15.14 7.44
CA ARG A 48 0.22 14.43 7.03
C ARG A 48 -0.08 13.01 6.53
N ALA A 49 -0.92 12.27 7.25
CA ALA A 49 -1.35 10.94 6.80
C ALA A 49 -2.08 11.02 5.46
N ARG A 50 -2.94 12.03 5.26
CA ARG A 50 -3.68 12.25 4.02
C ARG A 50 -2.78 12.59 2.84
N GLN A 51 -1.75 13.41 3.02
CA GLN A 51 -0.77 13.72 1.96
C GLN A 51 -0.02 12.45 1.51
N LEU A 52 0.39 11.62 2.46
CA LEU A 52 1.06 10.35 2.20
C LEU A 52 0.13 9.37 1.47
N MET A 53 -1.13 9.28 1.92
CA MET A 53 -2.17 8.49 1.28
C MET A 53 -2.39 8.91 -0.18
N LEU A 54 -2.53 10.21 -0.47
CA LEU A 54 -2.76 10.69 -1.84
C LEU A 54 -1.58 10.37 -2.76
N THR A 55 -0.34 10.52 -2.27
CA THR A 55 0.87 10.16 -3.01
C THR A 55 0.89 8.67 -3.32
N THR A 56 0.53 7.86 -2.32
CA THR A 56 0.47 6.40 -2.42
C THR A 56 -0.65 5.92 -3.35
N GLU A 57 -1.82 6.55 -3.33
CA GLU A 57 -2.90 6.22 -4.25
C GLU A 57 -2.46 6.50 -5.69
N ALA A 58 -1.85 7.66 -5.95
CA ALA A 58 -1.41 8.02 -7.29
C ALA A 58 -0.36 7.04 -7.85
N MET A 59 0.64 6.69 -7.04
CA MET A 59 1.66 5.70 -7.44
C MET A 59 1.09 4.30 -7.58
N GLY A 60 0.20 3.88 -6.67
CA GLY A 60 -0.45 2.58 -6.71
C GLY A 60 -1.29 2.41 -7.98
N LEU A 61 -2.03 3.44 -8.39
CA LEU A 61 -2.78 3.45 -9.65
C LEU A 61 -1.86 3.38 -10.87
N SER A 62 -0.73 4.10 -10.86
CA SER A 62 0.25 4.04 -11.95
C SER A 62 0.85 2.64 -12.10
N ILE A 63 1.29 2.03 -10.99
CA ILE A 63 1.85 0.68 -10.98
C ILE A 63 0.80 -0.33 -11.44
N LYS A 64 -0.42 -0.25 -10.90
CA LYS A 64 -1.53 -1.12 -11.33
C LYS A 64 -1.79 -1.01 -12.84
N GLY A 65 -1.79 0.21 -13.39
CA GLY A 65 -1.96 0.43 -14.82
C GLY A 65 -0.86 -0.21 -15.68
N VAL A 66 0.41 -0.10 -15.27
CA VAL A 66 1.53 -0.76 -15.96
C VAL A 66 1.36 -2.28 -15.95
N LEU A 67 1.03 -2.85 -14.78
CA LEU A 67 0.82 -4.29 -14.63
C LEU A 67 -0.36 -4.80 -15.46
N GLU A 68 -1.45 -4.02 -15.57
CA GLU A 68 -2.58 -4.36 -16.43
C GLU A 68 -2.21 -4.33 -17.92
N ILE A 69 -1.42 -3.35 -18.36
CA ILE A 69 -0.95 -3.28 -19.76
C ILE A 69 -0.11 -4.51 -20.11
N ASP A 70 0.86 -4.86 -19.26
CA ASP A 70 1.71 -6.03 -19.45
C ASP A 70 0.88 -7.33 -19.43
N TYR A 71 -0.09 -7.43 -18.50
CA TYR A 71 -1.05 -8.54 -18.47
C TYR A 71 -1.73 -8.71 -19.83
N TYR A 72 -2.34 -7.65 -20.39
CA TYR A 72 -3.07 -7.78 -21.65
C TYR A 72 -2.18 -8.00 -22.87
N ARG A 73 -0.94 -7.47 -22.87
CA ARG A 73 0.02 -7.68 -23.96
C ARG A 73 0.44 -9.15 -24.05
N ASP A 74 0.78 -9.76 -22.92
CA ASP A 74 1.54 -11.01 -22.90
C ASP A 74 0.76 -12.23 -22.36
N ARG A 75 -0.53 -12.10 -22.02
CA ARG A 75 -1.34 -13.18 -21.42
C ARG A 75 -1.35 -14.51 -22.19
N LYS A 76 -1.10 -14.48 -23.50
CA LYS A 76 -1.15 -15.66 -24.37
C LYS A 76 0.22 -16.25 -24.71
N THR A 77 1.28 -15.46 -24.57
CA THR A 77 2.62 -15.75 -25.11
C THR A 77 3.68 -15.89 -24.04
N ASN A 78 3.51 -15.25 -22.88
CA ASN A 78 4.45 -15.35 -21.77
C ASN A 78 3.71 -15.45 -20.42
N PRO A 79 3.46 -16.67 -19.91
CA PRO A 79 2.82 -16.86 -18.60
C PRO A 79 3.67 -16.34 -17.43
N HIS A 80 4.96 -16.06 -17.63
CA HIS A 80 5.83 -15.43 -16.63
C HIS A 80 5.78 -13.89 -16.65
N SER A 81 5.14 -13.27 -17.66
CA SER A 81 4.89 -11.82 -17.72
C SER A 81 3.81 -11.36 -16.74
N LEU A 82 3.08 -12.31 -16.16
CA LEU A 82 2.12 -12.07 -15.10
C LEU A 82 2.93 -11.82 -13.83
N MET A 83 3.32 -10.57 -13.57
CA MET A 83 3.93 -10.21 -12.30
C MET A 83 2.80 -9.79 -11.34
N PRO A 84 2.27 -10.69 -10.47
CA PRO A 84 1.35 -10.27 -9.43
C PRO A 84 2.16 -9.44 -8.42
N ALA A 85 2.09 -8.12 -8.54
CA ALA A 85 2.64 -7.25 -7.51
C ALA A 85 1.59 -7.09 -6.41
N ASP A 86 1.91 -7.55 -5.21
CA ASP A 86 1.05 -7.34 -4.05
C ASP A 86 1.27 -5.94 -3.43
N GLY A 87 2.39 -5.29 -3.78
CA GLY A 87 2.77 -4.00 -3.25
C GLY A 87 4.05 -3.45 -3.87
N TYR A 88 4.48 -2.30 -3.37
CA TYR A 88 5.69 -1.59 -3.78
C TYR A 88 6.26 -0.81 -2.60
N MET A 89 7.51 -0.36 -2.74
CA MET A 89 8.18 0.46 -1.74
C MET A 89 8.70 1.75 -2.39
N ILE A 90 8.53 2.87 -1.70
CA ILE A 90 9.20 4.13 -2.01
C ILE A 90 10.34 4.29 -1.03
N HIS A 91 11.56 4.30 -1.53
CA HIS A 91 12.74 4.51 -0.71
C HIS A 91 12.91 6.00 -0.40
N GLY A 92 12.93 6.38 0.88
CA GLY A 92 13.22 7.73 1.33
C GLY A 92 14.57 7.82 2.05
N GLN A 93 15.01 9.03 2.36
CA GLN A 93 16.29 9.22 3.05
C GLN A 93 16.24 8.75 4.51
N LYS A 94 15.15 9.06 5.22
CA LYS A 94 14.96 8.74 6.63
C LYS A 94 13.97 7.59 6.84
N PHE A 95 12.91 7.57 6.05
CA PHE A 95 11.85 6.58 6.15
C PHE A 95 11.56 5.99 4.78
N ASN A 96 11.27 4.70 4.76
CA ASN A 96 10.75 4.01 3.60
C ASN A 96 9.24 3.87 3.73
N LEU A 97 8.54 4.02 2.62
CA LEU A 97 7.10 3.82 2.56
C LEU A 97 6.83 2.50 1.87
N VAL A 98 6.23 1.55 2.59
CA VAL A 98 5.89 0.21 2.09
C VAL A 98 4.37 0.15 1.92
N CYS A 99 3.92 -0.12 0.70
CA CYS A 99 2.52 0.02 0.30
C CYS A 99 2.04 -1.23 -0.38
N THR A 100 0.83 -1.66 -0.06
CA THR A 100 0.16 -2.75 -0.74
C THR A 100 -0.93 -2.24 -1.66
N LEU A 101 -1.20 -2.98 -2.74
CA LEU A 101 -2.29 -2.63 -3.67
C LEU A 101 -3.68 -2.79 -3.04
N ASN A 102 -3.80 -3.37 -1.84
CA ASN A 102 -5.06 -3.38 -1.06
C ASN A 102 -5.29 -2.07 -0.28
N ARG A 103 -4.53 -1.01 -0.53
CA ARG A 103 -4.67 0.34 0.05
C ARG A 103 -4.37 0.40 1.54
N VAL A 104 -3.25 -0.22 1.90
CA VAL A 104 -2.61 -0.13 3.22
C VAL A 104 -1.15 0.27 3.01
N ALA A 105 -0.62 1.09 3.90
CA ALA A 105 0.77 1.53 3.85
C ALA A 105 1.37 1.60 5.25
N ALA A 106 2.66 1.31 5.36
CA ALA A 106 3.46 1.48 6.55
C ALA A 106 4.68 2.37 6.25
N LEU A 107 4.93 3.31 7.15
CA LEU A 107 6.14 4.11 7.18
C LEU A 107 7.15 3.42 8.09
N VAL A 108 8.34 3.16 7.57
CA VAL A 108 9.37 2.35 8.24
C VAL A 108 10.63 3.18 8.43
N ASP A 109 11.24 3.15 9.62
CA ASP A 109 12.51 3.80 9.92
C ASP A 109 13.68 3.03 9.31
N ASN A 110 14.44 3.71 8.45
CA ASN A 110 15.57 3.12 7.72
C ASN A 110 16.78 2.82 8.62
N LYS A 111 16.77 3.25 9.88
CA LYS A 111 17.80 2.90 10.86
C LYS A 111 17.68 1.46 11.37
N ILE A 112 16.51 0.85 11.22
CA ILE A 112 16.24 -0.51 11.68
C ILE A 112 16.35 -1.45 10.47
N ASP A 113 16.97 -2.61 10.67
CA ASP A 113 16.92 -3.68 9.67
C ASP A 113 15.58 -4.39 9.80
N TYR A 114 14.81 -4.44 8.72
CA TYR A 114 13.45 -4.99 8.72
C TYR A 114 13.24 -5.97 7.58
N ASN A 115 12.47 -7.02 7.85
CA ASN A 115 12.11 -8.01 6.84
C ASN A 115 11.03 -7.46 5.91
N LEU A 116 11.45 -6.81 4.82
CA LEU A 116 10.54 -6.21 3.83
C LEU A 116 9.52 -7.21 3.27
N LYS A 117 9.94 -8.45 2.99
CA LYS A 117 9.03 -9.50 2.50
C LYS A 117 7.97 -9.84 3.55
N GLY A 118 8.38 -10.00 4.81
CA GLY A 118 7.47 -10.23 5.93
C GLY A 118 6.48 -9.08 6.13
N LEU A 119 6.95 -7.84 5.97
CA LEU A 119 6.11 -6.65 6.08
C LEU A 119 5.04 -6.58 4.99
N PHE A 120 5.36 -6.86 3.72
CA PHE A 120 4.35 -6.93 2.66
C PHE A 120 3.27 -7.98 2.97
N LEU A 121 3.66 -9.16 3.45
CA LEU A 121 2.70 -10.20 3.83
C LEU A 121 1.80 -9.75 4.99
N LYS A 122 2.34 -9.03 5.98
CA LYS A 122 1.56 -8.49 7.11
C LYS A 122 0.60 -7.40 6.66
N LEU A 123 1.05 -6.45 5.83
CA LEU A 123 0.21 -5.41 5.23
C LEU A 123 -0.96 -5.98 4.42
N ALA A 124 -0.72 -7.06 3.66
CA ALA A 124 -1.76 -7.72 2.87
C ALA A 124 -2.86 -8.37 3.73
N LEU A 125 -2.56 -8.72 4.99
CA LEU A 125 -3.52 -9.30 5.94
C LEU A 125 -4.37 -8.25 6.66
N VAL A 126 -4.02 -6.96 6.56
CA VAL A 126 -4.84 -5.89 7.13
C VAL A 126 -6.15 -5.78 6.37
N ARG A 127 -7.27 -5.86 7.08
CA ARG A 127 -8.58 -5.74 6.46
C ARG A 127 -8.82 -4.31 5.97
N ASN A 128 -9.30 -4.23 4.73
CA ASN A 128 -9.73 -2.99 4.11
C ASN A 128 -11.14 -3.19 3.52
N ASP A 129 -12.06 -3.54 4.40
CA ASP A 129 -13.51 -3.65 4.19
C ASP A 129 -14.22 -2.28 4.24
#